data_AF-E9UZ90-F1
#
_entry.id   AF-E9UZ90-F1
#
_cell.length_a   1.000
_cell.length_b   1.000
_cell.length_c   1.000
_cell.angle_alpha   90.00
_cell.angle_beta   90.00
_cell.angle_gamma   90.00
#
_symmetry.space_group_name_H-M   'P 1'
#
loop_
_entity.id
_entity.type
_entity.pdbx_description
1 polymer ?
#
loop_
_entity_poly.entity_id
_entity_poly.type
_entity_poly.pdbx_seq_one_letter_code
_entity_poly.pdbx_strand_id
1 'polypeptide(L)' 'MVVFDEDTPVHVLAQLRPDIWVKGGDYAEDDLPESDLLATWGGRTVVVPFHDGHSTTSLIETARAMPV' A
#
# COMPACT_ATOMS: atom_id res chain seq x y z
N MET A 1 -13.59 -6.28 2.01
CA MET A 1 -12.80 -6.20 0.76
C MET A 1 -13.61 -5.38 -0.23
N VAL A 2 -13.02 -4.32 -0.79
CA VAL A 2 -13.64 -3.50 -1.84
C VAL A 2 -12.83 -3.75 -3.12
N VAL A 3 -13.53 -4.03 -4.22
CA VAL A 3 -12.94 -4.22 -5.54
C VAL A 3 -13.26 -2.98 -6.36
N PHE A 4 -12.27 -2.48 -7.09
CA PHE A 4 -12.37 -1.28 -7.92
C PHE A 4 -11.48 -1.46 -9.15
N ASP A 5 -11.87 -0.84 -10.26
CA ASP A 5 -11.25 -1.04 -11.58
C ASP A 5 -10.33 0.13 -11.98
N GLU A 6 -10.37 1.23 -11.23
CA GLU A 6 -9.56 2.42 -11.47
C GLU A 6 -8.09 2.22 -11.10
N ASP A 7 -7.20 2.95 -11.77
CA ASP A 7 -5.74 2.89 -11.54
C ASP A 7 -5.34 3.33 -10.12
N THR A 8 -6.20 4.09 -9.43
CA THR A 8 -5.95 4.58 -8.08
C THR A 8 -7.16 4.35 -7.17
N PRO A 9 -6.95 4.15 -5.86
CA PRO A 9 -8.05 3.94 -4.92
C PRO A 9 -8.83 5.22 -4.57
N VAL A 10 -8.46 6.38 -5.15
CA VAL A 10 -8.96 7.72 -4.78
C VAL A 10 -10.48 7.77 -4.73
N HIS A 11 -11.16 7.23 -5.74
CA HIS A 11 -12.64 7.26 -5.81
C HIS A 11 -13.29 6.49 -4.65
N VAL A 12 -12.79 5.28 -4.36
CA VAL A 12 -13.28 4.47 -3.25
C VAL A 12 -12.95 5.11 -1.91
N LEU A 13 -11.75 5.68 -1.76
CA LEU A 13 -11.34 6.36 -0.53
C LEU A 13 -12.19 7.60 -0.25
N ALA A 14 -12.64 8.32 -1.27
CA ALA A 14 -13.55 9.46 -1.10
C ALA A 14 -14.93 9.03 -0.55
N GLN A 15 -15.37 7.80 -0.84
CA GLN A 15 -16.62 7.26 -0.31
C GLN A 15 -16.45 6.71 1.11
N LEU A 16 -15.34 6.00 1.37
CA LEU A 16 -15.07 5.38 2.67
C LEU A 16 -14.60 6.38 3.73
N ARG A 17 -13.90 7.44 3.31
CA ARG A 17 -13.35 8.52 4.16
C ARG A 17 -12.62 7.99 5.41
N PRO A 18 -11.59 7.12 5.26
CA PRO A 18 -10.86 6.63 6.41
C PRO A 18 -10.04 7.75 7.07
N ASP A 19 -9.86 7.65 8.38
CA ASP A 19 -8.96 8.54 9.13
C ASP A 19 -7.48 8.23 8.85
N ILE A 20 -7.16 6.96 8.58
CA ILE A 20 -5.78 6.49 8.34
C ILE A 20 -5.76 5.54 7.13
N TRP A 21 -4.88 5.80 6.18
CA TRP A 21 -4.56 4.93 5.05
C TRP A 21 -3.11 4.49 5.12
N VAL A 22 -2.87 3.17 5.15
CA VAL A 22 -1.52 2.61 5.35
C VAL A 22 -1.05 1.91 4.08
N LYS A 23 0.17 2.24 3.65
CA LYS A 23 0.89 1.53 2.57
C LYS A 23 2.21 0.99 3.13
N GLY A 24 2.56 -0.24 2.76
CA GLY A 24 3.88 -0.78 3.05
C GLY A 24 4.80 -0.62 1.85
N GLY A 25 6.09 -0.36 2.07
CA GLY A 25 7.08 -0.26 1.00
C GLY A 25 7.92 1.01 1.08
N ASP A 26 8.75 1.19 0.05
CA ASP A 26 9.71 2.29 -0.05
C ASP A 26 9.10 3.54 -0.72
N TYR A 27 7.78 3.73 -0.56
CA TYR A 27 7.09 4.89 -1.14
C TYR A 27 7.53 6.16 -0.39
N ALA A 28 7.96 7.19 -1.12
CA ALA A 28 8.03 8.52 -0.52
C ALA A 28 6.60 8.96 -0.17
N GLU A 29 6.37 9.53 1.01
CA GLU A 29 5.03 9.99 1.43
C GLU A 29 4.40 10.99 0.43
N ASP A 30 5.24 11.70 -0.33
CA ASP A 30 4.86 12.66 -1.39
C ASP A 30 4.40 12.02 -2.72
N ASP A 31 4.50 10.69 -2.89
CA ASP A 31 4.18 10.01 -4.16
C ASP A 31 2.78 9.37 -4.22
N LEU A 32 1.93 9.55 -3.20
CA LEU A 32 0.60 8.92 -3.15
C LEU A 32 -0.52 9.92 -3.49
N PRO A 33 -1.18 9.80 -4.66
CA PRO A 33 -2.27 10.70 -5.08
C PRO A 33 -3.43 10.79 -4.08
N GLU A 34 -3.66 9.73 -3.30
CA GLU A 34 -4.70 9.71 -2.27
C GLU A 34 -4.36 10.52 -1.01
N SER A 35 -3.11 10.94 -0.78
CA SER A 35 -2.72 11.71 0.40
C SER A 35 -3.40 13.08 0.45
N ASP A 36 -3.43 13.80 -0.67
CA ASP A 36 -4.12 15.08 -0.79
C ASP A 36 -5.62 14.94 -0.54
N LEU A 37 -6.21 13.85 -1.06
CA LEU A 37 -7.61 13.55 -0.84
C LEU A 37 -7.89 13.37 0.65
N LEU A 38 -7.12 12.54 1.36
CA LEU A 38 -7.31 12.29 2.80
C LEU A 38 -7.20 13.57 3.63
N ALA A 39 -6.26 14.45 3.29
CA ALA A 39 -6.05 15.71 3.98
C ALA A 39 -7.29 16.62 3.97
N THR A 40 -8.16 16.50 2.95
CA THR A 40 -9.40 17.31 2.85
C THR A 40 -10.39 17.08 4.00
N TRP A 41 -10.27 15.97 4.73
CA TRP A 41 -11.07 15.69 5.93
C TRP A 41 -10.23 15.43 7.18
N GLY A 42 -8.94 15.78 7.16
CA GLY A 42 -8.03 15.56 8.28
C GLY A 42 -7.53 14.11 8.43
N GLY A 43 -7.75 13.27 7.42
CA GLY A 43 -7.17 11.93 7.34
C GLY A 43 -5.66 11.98 7.06
N ARG A 44 -4.98 10.85 7.29
CA ARG A 44 -3.53 10.73 7.13
C ARG A 44 -3.15 9.49 6.32
N THR A 45 -2.21 9.66 5.41
CA THR A 45 -1.49 8.54 4.80
C THR A 45 -0.27 8.21 5.66
N VAL A 46 0.04 6.92 5.80
CA VAL A 46 1.21 6.42 6.54
C VAL A 46 1.92 5.39 5.67
N VAL A 47 3.20 5.63 5.40
CA VAL A 47 4.06 4.63 4.78
C VAL A 47 4.85 3.92 5.88
N VAL A 48 4.69 2.60 5.97
CA VAL A 48 5.43 1.77 6.92
C VAL A 48 6.58 1.06 6.22
N PRO A 49 7.76 0.97 6.87
CA PRO A 49 8.92 0.31 6.28
C PRO A 49 8.59 -1.14 5.95
N PHE A 50 9.06 -1.58 4.79
CA PHE A 50 9.01 -2.99 4.43
C PHE A 50 10.15 -3.74 5.12
N HIS A 51 9.85 -4.89 5.72
CA HIS A 51 10.88 -5.74 6.33
C HIS A 51 11.40 -6.74 5.31
N ASP A 52 12.72 -6.71 5.11
CA ASP A 52 13.43 -7.69 4.28
C ASP A 52 13.18 -9.14 4.75
N GLY A 53 13.27 -10.09 3.83
CA GLY A 53 13.08 -11.52 4.11
C GLY A 53 11.62 -12.00 4.12
N HIS A 54 10.64 -11.08 4.00
CA HIS A 54 9.22 -11.39 3.87
C HIS A 54 8.66 -11.18 2.45
N SER A 55 9.53 -11.19 1.44
CA SER A 55 9.10 -11.15 0.04
C SER A 55 8.63 -12.52 -0.41
N THR A 56 7.39 -12.61 -0.89
CA THR A 56 6.87 -13.85 -1.49
C THR A 56 7.72 -14.28 -2.68
N THR A 57 8.25 -13.33 -3.45
CA THR A 57 9.19 -13.59 -4.55
C THR A 57 10.46 -14.26 -4.04
N SER A 58 11.09 -13.68 -3.01
CA SER A 58 12.32 -14.22 -2.40
C SER A 58 12.10 -15.60 -1.78
N LEU A 59 10.95 -15.81 -1.14
CA LEU A 59 10.54 -17.11 -0.61
C LEU A 59 10.40 -18.16 -1.72
N ILE A 60 9.78 -17.81 -2.85
CA ILE A 60 9.63 -18.71 -4.00
C ILE A 60 11.00 -19.01 -4.63
N GLU A 61 11.86 -18.02 -4.80
CA GLU A 61 13.21 -18.21 -5.33
C GLU A 61 14.04 -19.13 -4.43
N THR A 62 13.97 -18.92 -3.12
CA THR A 62 14.65 -19.76 -2.13
C THR A 62 14.15 -21.20 -2.20
N ALA A 63 12.82 -21.40 -2.22
CA ALA A 63 12.21 -22.72 -2.32
C ALA A 63 12.61 -23.46 -3.61
N ARG A 64 12.76 -22.75 -4.74
CA ARG A 64 13.26 -23.32 -6.01
C ARG A 64 14.74 -23.68 -5.98
N ALA A 65 15.54 -22.98 -5.18
CA ALA A 65 16.98 -23.21 -5.05
C ALA A 65 17.33 -24.33 -4.06
N MET A 66 16.36 -24.81 -3.26
CA MET A 66 16.56 -25.93 -2.35
C MET A 66 16.70 -27.25 -3.12
N PRO A 67 17.78 -28.02 -2.92
CA PRO A 67 17.88 -29.36 -3.48
C PRO A 67 16.81 -30.26 -2.84
N VAL A 68 16.16 -31.08 -3.67
CA VAL A 68 15.27 -32.17 -3.23
C VAL A 68 16.06 -33.33 -2.65
#